data_AF-A0A2E1AP89-F1
#
_entry.id   AF-A0A2E1AP89-F1
#
_cell.length_a   1.000
_cell.length_b   1.000
_cell.length_c   1.000
_cell.angle_alpha   90.00
_cell.angle_beta   90.00
_cell.angle_gamma   90.00
#
_symmetry.space_group_name_H-M   'P 1'
#
loop_
_entity.id
_entity.type
_entity.pdbx_description
1 polymer ?
#
loop_
_entity_poly.entity_id
_entity_poly.type
_entity_poly.pdbx_seq_one_letter_code
_entity_poly.pdbx_strand_id
1 'polypeptide(L)'
;MENIASNTLKDQRELLVRLERNNRMVQRLAEKLNSYTYEPRCPQGFEKYYELNRSIKNFTTHQNQVMSKLGTEKSNIQEIALHLERFKKLESEFAAYIFDLKKPL
;
A
#
# COMPACT_ATOMS: atom_id res chain seq x y z
N MET A 1 -33.48 -13.24 11.14
CA MET A 1 -32.82 -12.45 10.07
C MET A 1 -31.70 -11.53 10.59
N GLU A 2 -31.46 -11.42 11.90
CA GLU A 2 -30.43 -10.52 12.48
C GLU A 2 -28.97 -10.98 12.29
N ASN A 3 -28.73 -12.28 12.04
CA ASN A 3 -27.37 -12.83 11.90
C ASN A 3 -26.66 -12.44 10.59
N ILE A 4 -27.40 -12.07 9.54
CA ILE A 4 -26.79 -11.74 8.23
C ILE A 4 -26.27 -10.30 8.26
N ALA A 5 -27.03 -9.36 8.85
CA ALA A 5 -26.63 -7.95 8.93
C ALA A 5 -25.42 -7.73 9.85
N SER A 6 -25.31 -8.50 10.94
CA SER A 6 -24.19 -8.41 11.90
C SER A 6 -22.86 -8.90 11.31
N ASN A 7 -22.89 -9.95 10.48
CA ASN A 7 -21.70 -10.45 9.77
C ASN A 7 -21.19 -9.43 8.74
N THR A 8 -22.07 -8.85 7.93
CA THR A 8 -21.69 -7.83 6.93
C THR A 8 -21.03 -6.60 7.56
N LEU A 9 -21.54 -6.13 8.70
CA LEU A 9 -20.96 -4.98 9.41
C LEU A 9 -19.58 -5.30 10.02
N LYS A 10 -19.38 -6.53 10.49
CA LYS A 10 -18.09 -6.99 11.02
C LYS A 10 -17.04 -7.05 9.92
N ASP A 11 -17.40 -7.59 8.75
CA ASP A 11 -16.52 -7.72 7.60
C ASP A 11 -16.10 -6.35 7.05
N GLN A 12 -17.03 -5.39 7.01
CA GLN A 12 -16.72 -4.00 6.63
C GLN A 12 -15.75 -3.32 7.60
N ARG A 13 -15.94 -3.51 8.91
CA ARG A 13 -15.01 -2.97 9.92
C ARG A 13 -13.62 -3.60 9.80
N GLU A 14 -13.53 -4.90 9.56
CA GLU A 14 -12.24 -5.56 9.34
C GLU A 14 -11.51 -4.98 8.13
N LEU A 15 -12.22 -4.79 7.01
CA LEU A 15 -11.67 -4.21 5.79
C LEU A 15 -11.14 -2.78 6.02
N LEU A 16 -11.89 -1.96 6.77
CA LEU A 16 -11.46 -0.62 7.16
C LEU A 16 -10.16 -0.64 7.98
N VAL A 17 -10.10 -1.49 9.01
CA VAL A 17 -8.90 -1.63 9.84
C VAL A 17 -7.69 -2.06 9.01
N ARG A 18 -7.88 -2.97 8.04
CA ARG A 18 -6.80 -3.41 7.13
C ARG A 18 -6.34 -2.28 6.21
N LEU A 19 -7.26 -1.49 5.65
CA LEU A 19 -6.94 -0.33 4.82
C LEU A 19 -6.12 0.71 5.60
N GLU A 20 -6.55 1.07 6.81
CA GLU A 20 -5.84 2.02 7.66
C GLU A 20 -4.44 1.53 8.02
N ARG A 21 -4.33 0.25 8.40
CA ARG A 21 -3.04 -0.37 8.73
C ARG A 21 -2.08 -0.33 7.55
N ASN A 22 -2.56 -0.71 6.36
CA ASN A 22 -1.75 -0.72 5.15
C ASN A 22 -1.30 0.69 4.77
N ASN A 23 -2.17 1.70 4.91
CA ASN A 23 -1.79 3.09 4.67
C ASN A 23 -0.65 3.56 5.59
N ARG A 24 -0.74 3.26 6.89
CA ARG A 24 0.34 3.57 7.85
C ARG A 24 1.64 2.86 7.50
N MET A 25 1.56 1.62 7.02
CA MET A 25 2.75 0.89 6.56
C MET A 25 3.38 1.56 5.34
N VAL A 26 2.60 1.97 4.35
CA VAL A 26 3.11 2.67 3.16
C VAL A 26 3.74 4.01 3.51
N GLN A 27 3.18 4.77 4.45
CA GLN A 27 3.80 5.99 4.96
C GLN A 27 5.20 5.72 5.53
N ARG A 28 5.34 4.68 6.36
CA ARG A 28 6.65 4.27 6.90
C ARG A 28 7.62 3.79 5.82
N LEU A 29 7.12 3.10 4.78
CA LEU A 29 7.94 2.71 3.64
C LEU A 29 8.46 3.94 2.88
N ALA A 30 7.61 4.95 2.68
CA ALA A 30 8.00 6.21 2.06
C ALA A 30 9.08 6.94 2.88
N GLU A 31 8.92 7.01 4.20
CA GLU A 31 9.93 7.59 5.10
C GLU A 31 11.27 6.84 5.00
N LYS A 32 11.23 5.51 5.02
CA LYS A 32 12.44 4.68 4.86
C LYS A 32 13.12 4.92 3.53
N LEU A 33 12.37 4.90 2.43
CA LEU A 33 12.92 5.08 1.08
C LEU A 33 13.63 6.43 0.96
N ASN A 34 13.07 7.48 1.56
CA ASN A 34 13.65 8.82 1.53
C ASN A 34 14.79 9.03 2.54
N SER A 35 15.14 8.03 3.34
CA SER A 35 16.28 8.11 4.25
C SER A 35 17.59 7.73 3.54
N TYR A 36 18.70 8.31 3.99
CA TYR A 36 20.05 8.04 3.47
C TYR A 36 20.44 6.55 3.52
N THR A 37 19.83 5.76 4.43
CA THR A 37 20.12 4.33 4.56
C THR A 37 19.61 3.48 3.40
N TYR A 38 18.66 4.01 2.61
CA TYR A 38 18.08 3.32 1.44
C TYR A 38 18.43 4.04 0.13
N GLU A 39 19.45 4.90 0.14
CA GLU A 39 19.91 5.58 -1.06
C GLU A 39 20.61 4.59 -2.01
N PRO A 40 20.26 4.58 -3.31
CA PRO A 40 20.89 3.69 -4.28
C PRO A 40 22.33 4.09 -4.57
N ARG A 41 23.19 3.10 -4.82
CA ARG A 41 24.64 3.28 -5.04
C ARG A 41 25.07 3.17 -6.50
N CYS A 42 24.18 2.78 -7.39
CA CYS A 42 24.44 2.58 -8.80
C CYS A 42 23.26 3.10 -9.66
N PRO A 43 23.48 3.40 -10.95
CA PRO A 43 22.44 3.93 -11.84
C PRO A 43 21.16 3.07 -11.87
N GLN A 44 21.29 1.74 -11.93
CA GLN A 44 20.13 0.84 -11.94
C GLN A 44 19.35 0.90 -10.61
N GLY A 45 20.03 1.19 -9.50
CA GLY A 45 19.38 1.41 -8.21
C GLY A 45 18.55 2.70 -8.20
N PHE A 46 19.03 3.77 -8.86
CA PHE A 46 18.26 5.00 -9.00
C PHE A 46 16.98 4.80 -9.81
N GLU A 47 17.01 4.02 -10.89
CA GLU A 47 15.82 3.68 -11.66
C GLU A 47 14.76 3.00 -10.77
N LYS A 48 15.15 1.96 -10.04
CA LYS A 48 14.27 1.25 -9.10
C LYS A 48 13.74 2.15 -7.99
N TYR A 49 14.59 3.03 -7.46
CA TYR A 49 14.19 4.04 -6.48
C TYR A 49 13.09 4.96 -7.02
N TYR A 50 13.25 5.46 -8.26
CA TYR A 50 12.25 6.32 -8.91
C TYR A 50 10.94 5.58 -9.17
N GLU A 51 11.01 4.33 -9.65
CA GLU A 51 9.84 3.48 -9.85
C GLU A 51 9.09 3.26 -8.54
N LEU A 52 9.80 2.92 -7.46
CA LEU A 52 9.21 2.67 -6.15
C LEU A 52 8.55 3.93 -5.57
N ASN A 53 9.19 5.10 -5.71
CA ASN A 53 8.59 6.38 -5.35
C ASN A 53 7.30 6.66 -6.13
N ARG A 54 7.27 6.34 -7.43
CA ARG A 54 6.07 6.46 -8.25
C ARG A 54 4.98 5.49 -7.80
N SER A 55 5.32 4.23 -7.49
CA SER A 55 4.39 3.23 -6.95
C SER A 55 3.77 3.70 -5.62
N ILE A 56 4.57 4.27 -4.70
CA ILE A 56 4.08 4.83 -3.44
C ILE A 56 3.10 5.98 -3.68
N LYS A 57 3.43 6.93 -4.56
CA LYS A 57 2.53 8.06 -4.90
C LYS A 57 1.22 7.55 -5.48
N ASN A 58 1.28 6.62 -6.43
CA ASN A 58 0.10 6.01 -7.03
C ASN A 58 -0.75 5.29 -5.96
N PHE A 59 -0.12 4.54 -5.05
CA PHE A 59 -0.84 3.88 -3.96
C PHE A 59 -1.59 4.89 -3.10
N THR A 60 -0.95 5.98 -2.68
CA THR A 60 -1.57 7.03 -1.86
C THR A 60 -2.74 7.70 -2.59
N THR A 61 -2.62 7.98 -3.89
CA THR A 61 -3.74 8.51 -4.68
C THR A 61 -4.93 7.56 -4.67
N HIS A 62 -4.71 6.27 -4.90
CA HIS A 62 -5.78 5.27 -4.86
C HIS A 62 -6.35 5.09 -3.45
N GLN A 63 -5.53 5.12 -2.41
CA GLN A 63 -5.98 5.08 -1.01
C GLN A 63 -6.96 6.23 -0.75
N ASN A 64 -6.61 7.45 -1.15
CA ASN A 64 -7.49 8.62 -0.94
C ASN A 64 -8.82 8.47 -1.69
N GLN A 65 -8.81 7.88 -2.90
CA GLN A 65 -10.02 7.60 -3.67
C GLN A 65 -10.90 6.52 -3.01
N VAL A 66 -10.29 5.47 -2.46
CA VAL A 66 -11.02 4.42 -1.73
C VAL A 66 -11.63 5.02 -0.45
N MET A 67 -10.85 5.79 0.30
CA MET A 67 -11.31 6.45 1.53
C MET A 67 -12.43 7.47 1.30
N SER A 68 -12.43 8.21 0.18
CA SER A 68 -13.50 9.17 -0.11
C SER A 68 -14.83 8.52 -0.49
N LYS A 69 -14.81 7.25 -0.92
CA LYS A 69 -16.00 6.47 -1.26
C LYS A 69 -16.52 5.61 -0.09
N LEU A 70 -15.69 5.44 0.95
CA LEU A 70 -16.05 4.69 2.15
C LEU A 70 -17.22 5.35 2.88
N GLY A 71 -18.26 4.58 3.17
CA GLY A 71 -19.49 5.07 3.81
C GLY A 71 -20.59 5.52 2.85
N THR A 72 -20.33 5.52 1.53
CA THR A 72 -21.39 5.66 0.52
C THR A 72 -21.90 4.28 0.10
N GLU A 73 -23.14 4.19 -0.39
CA GLU A 73 -23.71 2.96 -0.98
C GLU A 73 -22.86 2.38 -2.14
N LYS A 74 -21.92 3.18 -2.67
CA LYS A 74 -20.96 2.78 -3.72
C LYS A 74 -19.65 2.20 -3.19
N SER A 75 -19.51 1.95 -1.89
CA SER A 75 -18.34 1.23 -1.34
C SER A 75 -18.24 -0.17 -1.96
N ASN A 76 -17.45 -0.28 -3.02
CA ASN A 76 -17.28 -1.52 -3.74
C ASN A 76 -16.21 -2.37 -3.05
N ILE A 77 -16.63 -3.50 -2.47
CA ILE A 77 -15.74 -4.49 -1.86
C ILE A 77 -14.63 -4.90 -2.84
N GLN A 78 -14.90 -4.93 -4.15
CA GLN A 78 -13.90 -5.22 -5.17
C GLN A 78 -12.82 -4.13 -5.28
N GLU A 79 -13.18 -2.85 -5.10
CA GLU A 79 -12.23 -1.74 -5.12
C GLU A 79 -11.29 -1.81 -3.90
N ILE A 80 -11.85 -2.15 -2.73
CA ILE A 80 -11.08 -2.42 -1.51
C ILE A 80 -10.14 -3.61 -1.71
N ALA A 81 -10.65 -4.73 -2.24
CA ALA A 81 -9.84 -5.92 -2.50
C ALA A 81 -8.69 -5.63 -3.47
N LEU A 82 -8.96 -4.91 -4.57
CA LEU A 82 -7.94 -4.47 -5.51
C LEU A 82 -6.88 -3.59 -4.83
N HIS A 83 -7.32 -2.70 -3.93
CA HIS A 83 -6.39 -1.84 -3.19
C HIS A 83 -5.51 -2.62 -2.20
N LEU A 84 -6.05 -3.67 -1.57
CA LEU A 84 -5.25 -4.59 -0.75
C LEU A 84 -4.22 -5.37 -1.58
N GLU A 85 -4.54 -5.75 -2.82
CA GLU A 85 -3.57 -6.38 -3.73
C GLU A 85 -2.48 -5.39 -4.19
N ARG A 86 -2.84 -4.14 -4.45
CA ARG A 86 -1.86 -3.07 -4.73
C ARG A 86 -0.87 -2.88 -3.58
N PHE A 87 -1.34 -3.01 -2.34
CA PHE A 87 -0.46 -2.97 -1.16
C PHE A 87 0.55 -4.12 -1.18
N LYS A 88 0.11 -5.36 -1.39
CA LYS A 88 1.01 -6.53 -1.45
C LYS A 88 2.06 -6.38 -2.56
N LYS A 89 1.65 -5.87 -3.72
CA LYS A 89 2.57 -5.59 -4.83
C LYS A 89 3.64 -4.58 -4.42
N LEU A 90 3.23 -3.45 -3.83
CA LEU A 90 4.16 -2.43 -3.36
C LEU A 90 5.12 -2.95 -2.28
N GLU A 91 4.62 -3.76 -1.34
CA GLU A 91 5.44 -4.41 -0.32
C GLU A 91 6.50 -5.33 -0.94
N SER A 92 6.11 -6.12 -1.95
CA SER A 92 7.04 -6.98 -2.69
C SER A 92 8.07 -6.18 -3.48
N GLU A 93 7.67 -5.10 -4.16
CA GLU A 93 8.58 -4.19 -4.88
C GLU A 93 9.61 -3.58 -3.92
N PHE A 94 9.16 -3.13 -2.75
CA PHE A 94 10.04 -2.58 -1.72
C PHE A 94 11.02 -3.62 -1.18
N ALA A 95 10.56 -4.85 -0.92
CA ALA A 95 11.41 -5.94 -0.45
C ALA A 95 12.51 -6.28 -1.48
N ALA A 96 12.16 -6.34 -2.77
CA ALA A 96 13.12 -6.55 -3.85
C ALA A 96 14.17 -5.42 -3.90
N TYR A 97 13.74 -4.17 -3.76
CA TYR A 97 14.65 -3.02 -3.70
C TYR A 97 15.63 -3.11 -2.52
N ILE A 98 15.16 -3.46 -1.31
CA ILE A 98 16.04 -3.68 -0.14
C ILE A 98 17.04 -4.80 -0.42
N PHE A 99 16.59 -5.89 -1.03
CA PHE A 99 17.45 -7.02 -1.34
C PHE A 99 18.57 -6.61 -2.31
N ASP A 100 18.23 -5.84 -3.34
CA ASP A 100 19.22 -5.34 -4.30
C ASP A 100 20.19 -4.34 -3.68
N LEU A 101 19.74 -3.46 -2.79
CA LEU A 101 20.61 -2.53 -2.06
C LEU A 101 21.69 -3.23 -1.22
N LYS A 102 21.42 -4.47 -0.76
CA LYS A 102 22.35 -5.25 0.06
C LYS A 102 23.35 -6.05 -0.77
N LYS A 103 23.19 -6.12 -2.09
CA LYS A 103 24.16 -6.82 -2.94
C LYS A 103 25.47 -6.03 -2.98
N PRO A 104 26.62 -6.71 -2.89
CA PRO A 104 27.91 -6.07 -3.14
C PRO A 104 27.94 -5.54 -4.59
N LEU A 105 28.63 -4.41 -4.78
CA LEU A 105 28.84 -3.77 -6.09
C LEU A 105 29.71 -4.65 -7.00
#